data_AF-A0A7Y5RMX2-F1
#
_entry.id   AF-A0A7Y5RMX2-F1
#
_cell.length_a   1.000
_cell.length_b   1.000
_cell.length_c   1.000
_cell.angle_alpha   90.00
_cell.angle_beta   90.00
_cell.angle_gamma   90.00
#
_symmetry.space_group_name_H-M   'P 1'
#
loop_
_entity.id
_entity.type
_entity.pdbx_description
1 polymer ?
#
loop_
_entity_poly.entity_id
_entity_poly.type
_entity_poly.pdbx_seq_one_letter_code
_entity_poly.pdbx_strand_id
1 'polypeptide(L)'
;MKWMLIAGSALVAGVFSGVVIGEPAAPEIFRHADGDRADAPSGRLLLRMPAADVVLGNKAPSEGSEPPAEPDDSRYNGEDAPTFFGEAQGNRIVLVLDVSSSMSVRDGGGSVEDADGNVIANPRRCDLVGIETVKLLRALSDDAGVAIVEFGGNTNHWAGKIEPPLLTICEEPTGDHFILLEGGGRERLIDFVNTTISQLRYGTPTYSALEYTTERYPTADTVNVLTDGGATVCDTKVYDRSPGWKYDVAQAEILRDFAPWWAPFEANGCDLNGFNIGDNPNAADFLQNFCAKFNGTYIDR
;
A
#
# COMPACT_ATOMS: atom_id res chain seq x y z
N MET A 1 30.84 14.64 64.21
CA MET A 1 30.23 13.44 63.61
C MET A 1 30.76 13.29 62.20
N LYS A 2 31.66 12.32 61.98
CA LYS A 2 32.29 12.03 60.68
C LYS A 2 31.97 10.57 60.37
N TRP A 3 31.23 10.32 59.30
CA TRP A 3 31.02 8.98 58.76
C TRP A 3 32.09 8.72 57.71
N MET A 4 32.82 7.62 57.90
CA MET A 4 33.82 7.07 57.00
C MET A 4 33.42 5.60 56.85
N LEU A 5 33.01 5.18 55.66
CA LEU A 5 32.66 3.80 55.36
C LEU A 5 33.66 3.24 54.35
N ILE A 6 34.29 2.15 54.77
CA ILE A 6 35.40 1.45 54.15
C ILE A 6 34.85 0.38 53.19
N ALA A 7 35.59 0.17 52.10
CA ALA A 7 35.39 -0.84 51.08
C ALA A 7 35.40 -2.28 51.63
N GLY A 8 34.66 -3.17 50.97
CA GLY A 8 34.74 -4.62 51.16
C GLY A 8 34.52 -5.34 49.85
N SER A 9 35.61 -5.66 49.16
CA SER A 9 35.65 -6.61 48.05
C SER A 9 35.66 -8.03 48.60
N ALA A 10 34.75 -8.88 48.13
CA ALA A 10 34.81 -10.32 48.35
C ALA A 10 34.90 -11.03 46.99
N LEU A 11 36.04 -11.67 46.76
CA LEU A 11 36.32 -12.54 45.63
C LEU A 11 35.86 -13.96 46.00
N VAL A 12 34.87 -14.52 45.31
CA VAL A 12 34.47 -15.93 45.48
C VAL A 12 35.10 -16.75 44.36
N ALA A 13 36.12 -17.52 44.70
CA ALA A 13 36.68 -18.56 43.83
C ALA A 13 35.84 -19.83 43.98
N GLY A 14 34.94 -20.07 43.02
CA GLY A 14 34.15 -21.31 42.92
C GLY A 14 34.82 -22.28 41.95
N VAL A 15 35.27 -23.42 42.49
CA VAL A 15 35.70 -24.61 41.74
C VAL A 15 34.46 -25.28 41.15
N PHE A 16 34.37 -25.38 39.82
CA PHE A 16 33.39 -26.24 39.16
C PHE A 16 34.08 -27.39 38.44
N SER A 17 33.79 -28.59 38.94
CA SER A 17 34.11 -29.88 38.35
C SER A 17 33.43 -30.06 37.00
N GLY A 18 34.15 -30.72 36.10
CA GLY A 18 33.78 -30.91 34.70
C GLY A 18 32.42 -31.56 34.46
N VAL A 19 31.69 -30.97 33.51
CA VAL A 19 30.62 -31.62 32.76
C VAL A 19 31.16 -31.86 31.37
N VAL A 20 31.21 -33.13 30.96
CA VAL A 20 31.48 -33.53 29.58
C VAL A 20 30.21 -33.23 28.78
N ILE A 21 30.27 -32.21 27.93
CA ILE A 21 29.22 -31.96 26.93
C ILE A 21 29.55 -32.86 25.74
N GLY A 22 28.71 -33.87 25.52
CA GLY A 22 28.75 -34.68 24.29
C GLY A 22 28.41 -33.80 23.07
N GLU A 23 29.07 -34.08 21.95
CA GLU A 23 28.82 -33.40 20.67
C GLU A 23 27.34 -33.47 20.28
N PRO A 24 26.72 -32.39 19.79
CA PRO A 24 25.41 -32.46 19.20
C PRO A 24 25.50 -33.22 17.87
N ALA A 25 24.80 -34.36 17.79
CA ALA A 25 24.54 -35.05 16.55
C ALA A 25 23.86 -34.09 15.56
N ALA A 26 24.37 -34.05 14.32
CA ALA A 26 23.82 -33.24 13.24
C ALA A 26 22.32 -33.57 13.03
N PRO A 27 21.46 -32.58 12.76
CA PRO A 27 20.06 -32.87 12.47
C PRO A 27 19.95 -33.60 11.12
N GLU A 28 19.42 -34.81 11.17
CA GLU A 28 18.97 -35.55 10.00
C GLU A 28 17.90 -34.72 9.26
N ILE A 29 18.20 -34.40 8.00
CA ILE A 29 17.25 -33.77 7.08
C ILE A 29 16.18 -34.82 6.76
N PHE A 30 15.05 -34.75 7.45
CA PHE A 30 13.84 -35.47 7.04
C PHE A 30 13.33 -34.84 5.75
N ARG A 31 13.55 -35.53 4.62
CA ARG A 31 12.76 -35.35 3.41
C ARG A 31 11.37 -35.93 3.68
N HIS A 32 10.39 -35.05 3.90
CA HIS A 32 9.00 -35.47 3.81
C HIS A 32 8.55 -35.50 2.35
N ALA A 33 7.87 -36.58 2.04
CA ALA A 33 7.41 -37.03 0.75
C ALA A 33 6.28 -36.17 0.19
N ASP A 34 6.23 -36.08 -1.13
CA ASP A 34 5.01 -35.80 -1.89
C ASP A 34 3.88 -36.74 -1.43
N GLY A 35 2.72 -36.18 -1.12
CA GLY A 35 1.50 -36.95 -0.88
C GLY A 35 0.38 -36.15 -0.21
N ASP A 36 -0.73 -36.05 -0.94
CA ASP A 36 -2.10 -35.78 -0.46
C ASP A 36 -2.59 -34.31 -0.47
N ARG A 37 -2.83 -33.84 -1.71
CA ARG A 37 -3.97 -32.96 -2.00
C ARG A 37 -5.27 -33.75 -1.82
N ALA A 38 -5.97 -33.52 -0.71
CA ALA A 38 -7.39 -33.83 -0.59
C ALA A 38 -8.08 -32.72 0.23
N ASP A 39 -9.12 -32.13 -0.39
CA ASP A 39 -10.16 -31.29 0.20
C ASP A 39 -9.79 -29.96 0.86
N ALA A 40 -9.72 -28.91 0.03
CA ALA A 40 -10.15 -27.57 0.43
C ALA A 40 -11.09 -27.00 -0.65
N PRO A 41 -12.34 -26.62 -0.33
CA PRO A 41 -13.20 -25.91 -1.25
C PRO A 41 -12.99 -24.40 -1.09
N SER A 42 -12.91 -23.67 -2.20
CA SER A 42 -13.64 -22.41 -2.38
C SER A 42 -13.30 -21.83 -3.75
N GLY A 43 -14.30 -21.81 -4.63
CA GLY A 43 -14.14 -21.45 -6.03
C GLY A 43 -13.68 -20.01 -6.23
N ARG A 44 -12.97 -19.79 -7.34
CA ARG A 44 -12.82 -18.46 -7.94
C ARG A 44 -14.21 -17.97 -8.37
N LEU A 45 -14.74 -16.98 -7.66
CA LEU A 45 -15.89 -16.21 -8.12
C LEU A 45 -15.37 -15.22 -9.18
N LEU A 46 -15.35 -15.66 -10.44
CA LEU A 46 -15.07 -14.79 -11.58
C LEU A 46 -16.28 -13.88 -11.81
N LEU A 47 -16.22 -12.66 -11.29
CA LEU A 47 -17.19 -11.61 -11.62
C LEU A 47 -16.90 -11.14 -13.06
N ARG A 48 -17.66 -11.64 -14.04
CA ARG A 48 -17.66 -11.11 -15.41
C ARG A 48 -18.45 -9.80 -15.41
N MET A 49 -17.77 -8.67 -15.58
CA MET A 49 -18.43 -7.40 -15.90
C MET A 49 -19.03 -7.46 -17.32
N PRO A 50 -20.25 -6.94 -17.55
CA PRO A 50 -20.83 -6.87 -18.88
C PRO A 50 -20.11 -5.81 -19.73
N ALA A 51 -19.84 -6.15 -21.00
CA ALA A 51 -19.40 -5.18 -22.00
C ALA A 51 -20.51 -4.16 -22.25
N ALA A 52 -20.18 -2.88 -22.23
CA ALA A 52 -21.12 -1.81 -22.53
C ALA A 52 -21.56 -1.87 -24.01
N ASP A 53 -22.85 -2.07 -24.25
CA ASP A 53 -23.47 -1.98 -25.56
C ASP A 53 -23.53 -0.51 -26.02
N VAL A 54 -22.89 -0.21 -27.14
CA VAL A 54 -23.00 1.08 -27.82
C VAL A 54 -24.35 1.16 -28.53
N VAL A 55 -25.29 1.91 -27.96
CA VAL A 55 -26.57 2.25 -28.61
C VAL A 55 -26.40 3.50 -29.47
N LEU A 56 -26.23 3.32 -30.78
CA LEU A 56 -26.32 4.39 -31.78
C LEU A 56 -27.80 4.66 -32.11
N GLY A 57 -28.39 5.65 -31.43
CA GLY A 57 -29.74 6.14 -31.70
C GLY A 57 -29.74 7.51 -32.35
N ASN A 58 -29.98 7.56 -33.67
CA ASN A 58 -30.29 8.79 -34.40
C ASN A 58 -31.65 9.36 -33.95
N LYS A 59 -31.70 10.65 -33.59
CA LYS A 59 -32.96 11.41 -33.50
C LYS A 59 -32.82 12.81 -34.10
N ALA A 60 -33.78 13.14 -34.96
CA ALA A 60 -33.89 14.37 -35.73
C ALA A 60 -34.24 15.61 -34.85
N PRO A 61 -34.00 16.84 -35.32
CA PRO A 61 -34.19 18.04 -34.52
C PRO A 61 -35.67 18.43 -34.41
N SER A 62 -36.09 18.74 -33.19
CA SER A 62 -37.38 19.36 -32.87
C SER A 62 -37.14 20.85 -32.60
N GLU A 63 -37.72 21.71 -33.44
CA GLU A 63 -37.76 23.16 -33.24
C GLU A 63 -38.79 23.53 -32.16
N GLY A 64 -38.38 24.40 -31.24
CA GLY A 64 -39.26 25.03 -30.25
C GLY A 64 -38.54 25.20 -28.92
N SER A 65 -37.92 26.37 -28.71
CA SER A 65 -37.31 26.70 -27.42
C SER A 65 -37.99 27.92 -26.82
N GLU A 66 -38.72 27.66 -25.74
CA GLU A 66 -38.94 28.58 -24.63
C GLU A 66 -37.60 29.14 -24.12
N PRO A 67 -37.59 30.32 -23.47
CA PRO A 67 -36.39 30.84 -22.83
C PRO A 67 -35.85 29.83 -21.80
N PRO A 68 -34.52 29.67 -21.68
CA PRO A 68 -33.94 28.64 -20.83
C PRO A 68 -34.30 28.95 -19.37
N ALA A 69 -34.89 27.95 -18.70
CA ALA A 69 -34.91 27.93 -17.25
C ALA A 69 -33.46 27.98 -16.75
N GLU A 70 -33.22 28.75 -15.68
CA GLU A 70 -31.92 28.73 -15.00
C GLU A 70 -31.55 27.29 -14.67
N PRO A 71 -30.30 26.86 -14.93
CA PRO A 71 -29.89 25.49 -14.67
C PRO A 71 -30.07 25.22 -13.18
N ASP A 72 -30.89 24.21 -12.90
CA ASP A 72 -31.03 23.63 -11.57
C ASP A 72 -29.69 22.98 -11.22
N ASP A 73 -28.86 23.68 -10.44
CA ASP A 73 -27.62 23.16 -9.84
C ASP A 73 -27.88 22.03 -8.82
N SER A 74 -29.13 21.62 -8.61
CA SER A 74 -29.43 20.48 -7.77
C SER A 74 -29.14 19.17 -8.53
N ARG A 75 -27.95 18.65 -8.20
CA ARG A 75 -27.64 17.22 -8.12
C ARG A 75 -27.39 16.54 -9.47
N TYR A 76 -26.11 16.55 -9.85
CA TYR A 76 -25.50 15.29 -10.26
C TYR A 76 -25.67 14.28 -9.11
N ASN A 77 -26.81 13.59 -9.08
CA ASN A 77 -26.95 12.28 -8.46
C ASN A 77 -26.70 11.24 -9.57
N GLY A 78 -25.64 11.42 -10.35
CA GLY A 78 -25.08 10.28 -11.06
C GLY A 78 -24.63 9.34 -9.97
N GLU A 79 -25.14 8.11 -9.93
CA GLU A 79 -24.51 7.07 -9.13
C GLU A 79 -23.06 7.01 -9.60
N ASP A 80 -22.14 7.57 -8.81
CA ASP A 80 -20.74 7.65 -9.17
C ASP A 80 -20.28 6.24 -9.51
N ALA A 81 -19.70 6.10 -10.71
CA ALA A 81 -19.24 4.80 -11.18
C ALA A 81 -18.32 4.18 -10.11
N PRO A 82 -18.48 2.89 -9.78
CA PRO A 82 -17.72 2.27 -8.71
C PRO A 82 -16.22 2.41 -8.97
N THR A 83 -15.50 2.91 -7.96
CA THR A 83 -14.04 3.08 -8.04
C THR A 83 -13.34 1.74 -7.92
N PHE A 84 -12.04 1.71 -8.23
CA PHE A 84 -11.21 0.52 -8.04
C PHE A 84 -11.25 -0.01 -6.60
N PHE A 85 -11.50 0.88 -5.64
CA PHE A 85 -11.56 0.60 -4.20
C PHE A 85 -12.91 0.04 -3.73
N GLY A 86 -13.94 0.03 -4.59
CA GLY A 86 -15.30 -0.32 -4.19
C GLY A 86 -15.96 0.77 -3.36
N GLU A 87 -16.83 0.38 -2.42
CA GLU A 87 -17.40 1.29 -1.43
C GLU A 87 -16.32 1.65 -0.41
N ALA A 88 -16.10 2.93 -0.16
CA ALA A 88 -15.16 3.37 0.87
C ALA A 88 -15.62 2.88 2.25
N GLN A 89 -14.72 2.20 2.97
CA GLN A 89 -14.97 1.74 4.33
C GLN A 89 -14.22 2.65 5.31
N GLY A 90 -14.90 3.02 6.40
CA GLY A 90 -14.33 3.84 7.47
C GLY A 90 -14.19 5.33 7.15
N ASN A 91 -13.77 6.09 8.17
CA ASN A 91 -13.53 7.53 8.09
C ASN A 91 -12.03 7.87 8.09
N ARG A 92 -11.14 6.93 8.41
CA ARG A 92 -9.67 7.12 8.44
C ARG A 92 -8.98 6.19 7.46
N ILE A 93 -8.66 6.72 6.28
CA ILE A 93 -8.17 5.92 5.16
C ILE A 93 -6.70 6.23 4.92
N VAL A 94 -5.88 5.18 4.79
CA VAL A 94 -4.48 5.30 4.34
C VAL A 94 -4.34 4.69 2.96
N LEU A 95 -3.78 5.46 2.03
CA LEU A 95 -3.43 5.03 0.68
C LEU A 95 -1.91 4.87 0.59
N VAL A 96 -1.42 3.65 0.37
CA VAL A 96 -0.01 3.34 0.19
C VAL A 96 0.25 3.14 -1.30
N LEU A 97 0.82 4.16 -1.95
CA LEU A 97 0.88 4.28 -3.41
C LEU A 97 2.29 4.03 -3.94
N ASP A 98 2.43 3.05 -4.82
CA ASP A 98 3.64 2.80 -5.58
C ASP A 98 3.82 3.85 -6.68
N VAL A 99 4.93 4.58 -6.62
CA VAL A 99 5.33 5.56 -7.64
C VAL A 99 6.69 5.21 -8.22
N SER A 100 7.04 3.92 -8.20
CA SER A 100 8.26 3.40 -8.78
C SER A 100 8.23 3.43 -10.33
N SER A 101 9.39 3.30 -10.96
CA SER A 101 9.57 3.49 -12.39
C SER A 101 8.92 2.38 -13.21
N SER A 102 8.68 1.21 -12.61
CA SER A 102 7.89 0.13 -13.22
C SER A 102 6.45 0.57 -13.46
N MET A 103 5.92 1.51 -12.67
CA MET A 103 4.59 2.09 -12.88
C MET A 103 4.49 2.97 -14.15
N SER A 104 5.61 3.22 -14.86
CA SER A 104 5.61 3.89 -16.17
C SER A 104 5.15 2.99 -17.32
N VAL A 105 5.06 1.68 -17.08
CA VAL A 105 4.64 0.68 -18.08
C VAL A 105 3.21 0.94 -18.52
N ARG A 106 2.95 0.67 -19.80
CA ARG A 106 1.63 0.72 -20.43
C ARG A 106 1.28 -0.70 -20.85
N ASP A 107 0.34 -1.32 -20.13
CA ASP A 107 -0.01 -2.74 -20.33
C ASP A 107 -0.89 -3.00 -21.56
N GLY A 108 -0.92 -2.07 -22.53
CA GLY A 108 -1.72 -2.20 -23.75
C GLY A 108 -3.23 -2.10 -23.50
N GLY A 109 -3.65 -1.42 -22.43
CA GLY A 109 -5.04 -1.19 -22.08
C GLY A 109 -5.77 -0.28 -23.08
N GLY A 110 -7.11 -0.36 -23.04
CA GLY A 110 -7.99 0.57 -23.75
C GLY A 110 -7.84 2.01 -23.26
N SER A 111 -8.74 2.89 -23.69
CA SER A 111 -8.78 4.24 -23.11
C SER A 111 -9.50 4.21 -21.77
N VAL A 112 -9.10 5.09 -20.85
CA VAL A 112 -9.74 5.25 -19.53
C VAL A 112 -10.18 6.69 -19.37
N GLU A 113 -11.36 6.89 -18.79
CA GLU A 113 -11.90 8.21 -18.47
C GLU A 113 -11.50 8.61 -17.04
N ASP A 114 -10.92 9.81 -16.90
CA ASP A 114 -10.56 10.39 -15.62
C ASP A 114 -11.78 11.01 -14.89
N ALA A 115 -11.55 11.59 -13.71
CA ALA A 115 -12.62 12.16 -12.90
C ALA A 115 -13.22 13.45 -13.50
N ASP A 116 -12.58 14.05 -14.52
CA ASP A 116 -13.02 15.26 -15.21
C ASP A 116 -13.65 14.96 -16.59
N GLY A 117 -13.82 13.68 -16.91
CA GLY A 117 -14.38 13.23 -18.18
C GLY A 117 -13.37 13.21 -19.35
N ASN A 118 -12.07 13.38 -19.08
CA ASN A 118 -11.06 13.30 -20.13
C ASN A 118 -10.73 11.83 -20.40
N VAL A 119 -10.65 11.48 -21.68
CA VAL A 119 -10.29 10.14 -22.13
C VAL A 119 -8.78 10.05 -22.37
N ILE A 120 -8.10 9.24 -21.58
CA ILE A 120 -6.67 8.95 -21.67
C ILE A 120 -6.47 7.64 -22.43
N ALA A 121 -5.90 7.73 -23.62
CA ALA A 121 -5.59 6.55 -24.44
C ALA A 121 -4.29 5.87 -23.97
N ASN A 122 -4.33 4.55 -23.81
CA ASN A 122 -3.19 3.70 -23.43
C ASN A 122 -2.49 4.23 -22.15
N PRO A 123 -3.22 4.37 -21.03
CA PRO A 123 -2.66 4.94 -19.80
C PRO A 123 -1.49 4.12 -19.27
N ARG A 124 -0.58 4.77 -18.54
CA ARG A 124 0.43 4.08 -17.72
C ARG A 124 -0.24 3.51 -16.47
N ARG A 125 0.39 2.53 -15.83
CA ARG A 125 -0.07 2.01 -14.51
C ARG A 125 -0.24 3.13 -13.48
N CYS A 126 0.70 4.07 -13.39
CA CYS A 126 0.56 5.21 -12.48
C CYS A 126 -0.58 6.18 -12.83
N ASP A 127 -0.94 6.28 -14.12
CA ASP A 127 -2.08 7.11 -14.54
C ASP A 127 -3.39 6.49 -14.00
N LEU A 128 -3.53 5.16 -14.08
CA LEU A 128 -4.68 4.44 -13.53
C LEU A 128 -4.80 4.62 -12.01
N VAL A 129 -3.70 4.46 -11.29
CA VAL A 129 -3.66 4.70 -9.83
C VAL A 129 -4.09 6.12 -9.51
N GLY A 130 -3.53 7.12 -10.21
CA GLY A 130 -3.88 8.53 -10.00
C GLY A 130 -5.36 8.82 -10.24
N ILE A 131 -5.90 8.36 -11.38
CA ILE A 131 -7.31 8.54 -11.75
C ILE A 131 -8.23 8.00 -10.65
N GLU A 132 -7.94 6.80 -10.17
CA GLU A 132 -8.84 6.09 -9.26
C GLU A 132 -8.71 6.60 -7.82
N THR A 133 -7.51 7.00 -7.42
CA THR A 133 -7.33 7.75 -6.17
C THR A 133 -8.10 9.07 -6.20
N VAL A 134 -8.07 9.83 -7.30
CA VAL A 134 -8.84 11.08 -7.41
C VAL A 134 -10.34 10.82 -7.37
N LYS A 135 -10.83 9.78 -8.06
CA LYS A 135 -12.25 9.37 -7.97
C LYS A 135 -12.65 9.02 -6.54
N LEU A 136 -11.83 8.24 -5.83
CA LEU A 136 -12.05 7.93 -4.42
C LEU A 136 -12.13 9.21 -3.58
N LEU A 137 -11.14 10.11 -3.67
CA LEU A 137 -11.09 11.35 -2.89
C LEU A 137 -12.33 12.25 -3.12
N ARG A 138 -12.87 12.26 -4.34
CA ARG A 138 -14.10 12.99 -4.67
C ARG A 138 -15.36 12.34 -4.12
N ALA A 139 -15.40 11.01 -4.05
CA ALA A 139 -16.54 10.25 -3.53
C ALA A 139 -16.61 10.21 -1.99
N LEU A 140 -15.48 10.45 -1.31
CA LEU A 140 -15.42 10.46 0.16
C LEU A 140 -16.13 11.68 0.78
N SER A 141 -16.72 11.47 1.96
CA SER A 141 -17.35 12.54 2.73
C SER A 141 -16.34 13.58 3.23
N ASP A 142 -16.79 14.80 3.46
CA ASP A 142 -15.92 15.91 3.90
C ASP A 142 -15.28 15.68 5.28
N ASP A 143 -15.89 14.86 6.14
CA ASP A 143 -15.38 14.49 7.46
C ASP A 143 -14.38 13.32 7.43
N ALA A 144 -14.15 12.71 6.27
CA ALA A 144 -13.13 11.67 6.13
C ALA A 144 -11.72 12.25 6.33
N GLY A 145 -10.90 11.54 7.09
CA GLY A 145 -9.47 11.77 7.23
C GLY A 145 -8.69 10.83 6.32
N VAL A 146 -7.86 11.39 5.44
CA VAL A 146 -7.06 10.61 4.49
C VAL A 146 -5.58 10.90 4.67
N ALA A 147 -4.77 9.83 4.63
CA ALA A 147 -3.33 9.91 4.55
C ALA A 147 -2.85 9.20 3.27
N ILE A 148 -1.85 9.78 2.60
CA ILE A 148 -1.23 9.18 1.42
C ILE A 148 0.25 8.98 1.71
N VAL A 149 0.69 7.73 1.60
CA VAL A 149 2.08 7.29 1.75
C VAL A 149 2.57 6.83 0.39
N GLU A 150 3.39 7.64 -0.25
CA GLU A 150 3.94 7.32 -1.57
C GLU A 150 5.33 6.72 -1.41
N PHE A 151 5.64 5.71 -2.21
CA PHE A 151 6.94 5.06 -2.14
C PHE A 151 7.57 4.82 -3.51
N GLY A 152 8.88 5.03 -3.53
CA GLY A 152 9.79 4.84 -4.65
C GLY A 152 11.16 5.41 -4.28
N GLY A 153 12.24 4.77 -4.72
CA GLY A 153 13.62 5.18 -4.37
C GLY A 153 14.17 6.32 -5.24
N ASN A 154 15.19 7.02 -4.74
CA ASN A 154 15.80 8.12 -5.49
C ASN A 154 16.61 7.61 -6.70
N THR A 155 16.52 8.32 -7.83
CA THR A 155 17.30 8.12 -9.06
C THR A 155 18.83 8.23 -8.85
N ASN A 156 19.27 8.83 -7.74
CA ASN A 156 20.70 9.07 -7.44
C ASN A 156 21.49 7.86 -6.93
N HIS A 157 20.94 6.64 -6.98
CA HIS A 157 21.65 5.42 -6.54
C HIS A 157 22.95 5.11 -7.28
N TRP A 158 23.15 5.65 -8.49
CA TRP A 158 24.40 5.49 -9.23
C TRP A 158 25.59 6.30 -8.64
N ALA A 159 25.34 7.20 -7.68
CA ALA A 159 26.38 8.05 -7.07
C ALA A 159 26.95 7.51 -5.74
N GLY A 160 26.62 6.29 -5.33
CA GLY A 160 27.14 5.68 -4.10
C GLY A 160 26.64 6.32 -2.80
N LYS A 161 25.63 7.19 -2.88
CA LYS A 161 24.87 7.69 -1.73
C LYS A 161 23.49 7.05 -1.78
N ILE A 162 23.26 6.07 -0.91
CA ILE A 162 21.91 5.54 -0.66
C ILE A 162 21.22 6.62 0.18
N GLU A 163 20.45 7.47 -0.47
CA GLU A 163 19.43 8.23 0.24
C GLU A 163 18.32 7.26 0.66
N PRO A 164 17.73 7.42 1.85
CA PRO A 164 16.61 6.59 2.29
C PRO A 164 15.52 6.56 1.22
N PRO A 165 14.68 5.51 1.17
CA PRO A 165 13.57 5.46 0.24
C PRO A 165 12.76 6.76 0.42
N LEU A 166 12.49 7.46 -0.68
CA LEU A 166 11.75 8.71 -0.62
C LEU A 166 10.30 8.34 -0.34
N LEU A 167 9.95 8.30 0.95
CA LEU A 167 8.59 8.36 1.41
C LEU A 167 8.15 9.83 1.28
N THR A 168 7.18 10.07 0.43
CA THR A 168 6.52 11.39 0.37
C THR A 168 5.14 11.26 0.94
N ILE A 169 4.81 12.20 1.82
CA ILE A 169 3.65 12.11 2.68
C ILE A 169 2.97 13.46 2.67
N CYS A 170 1.66 13.44 2.52
CA CYS A 170 0.82 14.60 2.75
C CYS A 170 0.22 14.49 4.17
N GLU A 171 0.72 15.28 5.12
CA GLU A 171 0.25 15.31 6.51
C GLU A 171 -0.29 16.70 6.89
N GLU A 172 -1.21 16.73 7.85
CA GLU A 172 -1.56 17.95 8.57
C GLU A 172 -0.44 18.35 9.55
N PRO A 173 -0.13 19.66 9.69
CA PRO A 173 0.86 20.13 10.67
C PRO A 173 0.43 19.94 12.13
N THR A 174 -0.83 19.59 12.37
CA THR A 174 -1.51 19.73 13.67
C THR A 174 -1.46 18.46 14.54
N GLY A 175 -0.80 17.41 14.09
CA GLY A 175 -0.47 16.23 14.89
C GLY A 175 -1.41 15.03 14.74
N ASP A 176 -2.61 15.22 14.16
CA ASP A 176 -3.34 14.10 13.56
C ASP A 176 -2.79 13.91 12.14
N HIS A 177 -2.23 12.74 11.83
CA HIS A 177 -1.50 12.54 10.58
C HIS A 177 -2.40 12.42 9.35
N PHE A 178 -3.72 12.46 9.55
CA PHE A 178 -4.73 12.47 8.51
C PHE A 178 -5.11 13.89 8.10
N ILE A 179 -5.29 14.10 6.80
CA ILE A 179 -5.86 15.33 6.23
C ILE A 179 -7.37 15.14 6.15
N LEU A 180 -8.12 15.97 6.85
CA LEU A 180 -9.57 16.04 6.69
C LEU A 180 -9.90 16.61 5.31
N LEU A 181 -10.91 16.05 4.64
CA LEU A 181 -11.26 16.47 3.28
C LEU A 181 -11.93 17.85 3.23
N GLU A 182 -12.59 18.25 4.31
CA GLU A 182 -13.13 19.60 4.49
C GLU A 182 -12.05 20.71 4.39
N GLY A 183 -12.48 21.95 4.18
CA GLY A 183 -11.59 23.11 4.26
C GLY A 183 -10.49 23.17 3.18
N GLY A 184 -10.62 22.40 2.09
CA GLY A 184 -9.65 22.34 0.99
C GLY A 184 -8.63 21.21 1.10
N GLY A 185 -8.72 20.33 2.11
CA GLY A 185 -7.86 19.16 2.21
C GLY A 185 -8.01 18.20 1.04
N ARG A 186 -9.23 18.06 0.49
CA ARG A 186 -9.49 17.28 -0.74
C ARG A 186 -8.65 17.75 -1.92
N GLU A 187 -8.73 19.03 -2.27
CA GLU A 187 -7.97 19.58 -3.41
C GLU A 187 -6.46 19.47 -3.18
N ARG A 188 -6.00 19.69 -1.94
CA ARG A 188 -4.58 19.50 -1.59
C ARG A 188 -4.11 18.06 -1.81
N LEU A 189 -4.92 17.06 -1.49
CA LEU A 189 -4.59 15.65 -1.73
C LEU A 189 -4.65 15.29 -3.21
N ILE A 190 -5.62 15.82 -3.96
CA ILE A 190 -5.70 15.64 -5.42
C ILE A 190 -4.47 16.24 -6.11
N ASP A 191 -4.10 17.47 -5.76
CA ASP A 191 -2.89 18.14 -6.26
C ASP A 191 -1.62 17.35 -5.93
N PHE A 192 -1.56 16.78 -4.72
CA PHE A 192 -0.46 15.93 -4.28
C PHE A 192 -0.36 14.68 -5.17
N VAL A 193 -1.44 13.92 -5.35
CA VAL A 193 -1.49 12.73 -6.21
C VAL A 193 -1.08 13.07 -7.64
N ASN A 194 -1.67 14.11 -8.23
CA ASN A 194 -1.38 14.55 -9.60
C ASN A 194 0.09 14.96 -9.78
N THR A 195 0.67 15.59 -8.76
CA THR A 195 2.10 15.95 -8.76
C THR A 195 2.96 14.69 -8.75
N THR A 196 2.67 13.72 -7.88
CA THR A 196 3.55 12.57 -7.70
C THR A 196 3.48 11.55 -8.83
N ILE A 197 2.30 11.28 -9.40
CA ILE A 197 2.20 10.35 -10.55
C ILE A 197 2.99 10.84 -11.78
N SER A 198 3.34 12.14 -11.82
CA SER A 198 4.23 12.72 -12.82
C SER A 198 5.74 12.55 -12.50
N GLN A 199 6.09 12.21 -11.26
CA GLN A 199 7.44 12.14 -10.72
C GLN A 199 7.83 10.71 -10.29
N LEU A 200 7.87 9.80 -11.25
CA LEU A 200 8.24 8.40 -10.99
C LEU A 200 9.68 8.26 -10.47
N ARG A 201 9.88 7.30 -9.57
CA ARG A 201 11.09 7.07 -8.76
C ARG A 201 11.65 5.67 -9.00
N TYR A 202 12.88 5.35 -8.64
CA TYR A 202 13.46 4.01 -8.89
C TYR A 202 13.24 3.04 -7.72
N GLY A 203 12.87 1.80 -8.01
CA GLY A 203 12.76 0.75 -6.99
C GLY A 203 11.47 0.84 -6.18
N THR A 204 11.08 -0.29 -5.58
CA THR A 204 9.72 -0.54 -5.10
C THR A 204 9.74 -0.97 -3.63
N PRO A 205 10.14 -0.10 -2.68
CA PRO A 205 10.36 -0.43 -1.28
C PRO A 205 9.05 -0.64 -0.50
N THR A 206 8.14 -1.49 -1.00
CA THR A 206 6.79 -1.70 -0.48
C THR A 206 6.81 -2.07 1.00
N TYR A 207 7.77 -2.90 1.43
CA TYR A 207 7.89 -3.28 2.85
C TYR A 207 8.15 -2.08 3.76
N SER A 208 9.09 -1.20 3.37
CA SER A 208 9.43 -0.01 4.14
C SER A 208 8.25 0.97 4.22
N ALA A 209 7.46 1.07 3.13
CA ALA A 209 6.26 1.89 3.10
C ALA A 209 5.17 1.35 4.03
N LEU A 210 5.01 0.02 4.08
CA LEU A 210 4.06 -0.63 4.98
C LEU A 210 4.49 -0.49 6.45
N GLU A 211 5.78 -0.71 6.77
CA GLU A 211 6.33 -0.48 8.11
C GLU A 211 6.05 0.95 8.57
N TYR A 212 6.40 1.93 7.74
CA TYR A 212 6.14 3.34 8.01
C TYR A 212 4.64 3.59 8.26
N THR A 213 3.79 3.05 7.40
CA THR A 213 2.33 3.17 7.52
C THR A 213 1.84 2.65 8.86
N THR A 214 2.34 1.49 9.29
CA THR A 214 1.94 0.88 10.56
C THR A 214 2.40 1.64 11.79
N GLU A 215 3.62 2.19 11.75
CA GLU A 215 4.15 3.01 12.85
C GLU A 215 3.41 4.36 12.95
N ARG A 216 3.02 4.93 11.80
CA ARG A 216 2.51 6.30 11.71
C ARG A 216 1.01 6.44 11.85
N TYR A 217 0.25 5.46 11.36
CA TYR A 217 -1.21 5.53 11.27
C TYR A 217 -1.93 4.39 12.02
N PRO A 218 -1.59 4.10 13.29
CA PRO A 218 -2.13 2.94 14.01
C PRO A 218 -3.66 2.97 14.22
N THR A 219 -4.33 4.07 13.85
CA THR A 219 -5.77 4.29 14.01
C THR A 219 -6.50 4.40 12.67
N ALA A 220 -5.90 3.90 11.59
CA ALA A 220 -6.60 3.77 10.31
C ALA A 220 -7.75 2.76 10.43
N ASP A 221 -8.86 3.08 9.78
CA ASP A 221 -9.97 2.17 9.57
C ASP A 221 -9.75 1.31 8.32
N THR A 222 -9.01 1.84 7.33
CA THR A 222 -8.69 1.13 6.09
C THR A 222 -7.28 1.47 5.61
N VAL A 223 -6.55 0.45 5.16
CA VAL A 223 -5.28 0.57 4.45
C VAL A 223 -5.41 -0.04 3.07
N ASN A 224 -5.23 0.79 2.03
CA ASN A 224 -5.18 0.35 0.64
C ASN A 224 -3.74 0.40 0.14
N VAL A 225 -3.19 -0.74 -0.27
CA VAL A 225 -1.82 -0.87 -0.78
C VAL A 225 -1.88 -1.14 -2.27
N LEU A 226 -1.33 -0.24 -3.08
CA LEU A 226 -1.31 -0.38 -4.54
C LEU A 226 0.14 -0.49 -5.01
N THR A 227 0.51 -1.60 -5.65
CA THR A 227 1.89 -1.82 -6.13
C THR A 227 1.96 -2.73 -7.34
N ASP A 228 2.98 -2.50 -8.19
CA ASP A 228 3.34 -3.40 -9.30
C ASP A 228 4.63 -4.19 -9.03
N GLY A 229 5.19 -4.07 -7.82
CA GLY A 229 6.40 -4.77 -7.41
C GLY A 229 6.18 -5.70 -6.22
N GLY A 230 7.03 -6.74 -6.14
CA GLY A 230 7.10 -7.59 -4.97
C GLY A 230 7.63 -6.84 -3.74
N ALA A 231 7.66 -7.51 -2.59
CA ALA A 231 8.15 -6.92 -1.35
C ALA A 231 9.67 -6.73 -1.37
N THR A 232 10.13 -5.65 -1.99
CA THR A 232 11.53 -5.24 -1.85
C THR A 232 11.70 -4.42 -0.58
N VAL A 233 12.81 -4.63 0.11
CA VAL A 233 13.16 -3.91 1.33
C VAL A 233 14.24 -2.90 0.99
N CYS A 234 13.97 -1.61 1.27
CA CYS A 234 15.04 -0.65 1.42
C CYS A 234 15.40 -0.62 2.90
N ASP A 235 16.41 -1.41 3.27
CA ASP A 235 16.78 -1.60 4.66
C ASP A 235 17.47 -0.35 5.21
N THR A 236 16.69 0.57 5.77
CA THR A 236 17.20 1.75 6.48
C THR A 236 17.44 1.50 7.97
N LYS A 237 17.14 0.31 8.50
CA LYS A 237 17.44 -0.04 9.90
C LYS A 237 18.73 -0.86 10.03
N VAL A 238 19.24 -1.46 8.95
CA VAL A 238 20.59 -2.03 8.84
C VAL A 238 21.59 -1.00 8.29
N TYR A 239 21.73 0.13 8.99
CA TYR A 239 22.84 1.06 8.72
C TYR A 239 24.22 0.55 9.18
N ASP A 240 24.29 -0.61 9.84
CA ASP A 240 25.56 -1.13 10.37
C ASP A 240 26.19 -2.26 9.54
N ARG A 241 25.47 -2.88 8.58
CA ARG A 241 26.02 -4.00 7.79
C ARG A 241 25.59 -3.97 6.33
N SER A 242 26.32 -3.17 5.56
CA SER A 242 26.36 -3.09 4.09
C SER A 242 25.30 -2.19 3.44
N PRO A 243 25.69 -1.04 2.84
CA PRO A 243 24.80 -0.22 2.05
C PRO A 243 24.45 -0.97 0.76
N GLY A 244 23.22 -1.47 0.66
CA GLY A 244 22.71 -2.13 -0.53
C GLY A 244 21.23 -2.42 -0.41
N TRP A 245 20.51 -2.32 -1.53
CA TRP A 245 19.17 -2.87 -1.65
C TRP A 245 19.25 -4.38 -1.45
N LYS A 246 18.48 -4.90 -0.50
CA LYS A 246 18.26 -6.33 -0.41
C LYS A 246 17.02 -6.64 -1.23
N TYR A 247 17.24 -6.92 -2.50
CA TYR A 247 16.19 -7.45 -3.39
C TYR A 247 15.78 -8.88 -3.00
N ASP A 248 16.57 -9.55 -2.14
CA ASP A 248 16.43 -10.96 -1.77
C ASP A 248 16.06 -11.17 -0.29
N VAL A 249 15.33 -10.25 0.35
CA VAL A 249 14.69 -10.62 1.63
C VAL A 249 13.57 -11.59 1.28
N ALA A 250 13.66 -12.83 1.76
CA ALA A 250 12.65 -13.83 1.47
C ALA A 250 11.29 -13.31 1.92
N GLN A 251 10.27 -13.37 1.04
CA GLN A 251 8.91 -12.94 1.36
C GLN A 251 8.40 -13.49 2.70
N ALA A 252 8.76 -14.73 3.03
CA ALA A 252 8.43 -15.36 4.30
C ALA A 252 9.00 -14.62 5.53
N GLU A 253 10.20 -14.05 5.42
CA GLU A 253 10.84 -13.24 6.46
C GLU A 253 10.09 -11.91 6.65
N ILE A 254 9.80 -11.21 5.55
CA ILE A 254 8.99 -9.99 5.55
C ILE A 254 7.64 -10.22 6.23
N LEU A 255 6.92 -11.27 5.83
CA LEU A 255 5.61 -11.58 6.39
C LEU A 255 5.68 -11.97 7.87
N ARG A 256 6.78 -12.57 8.34
CA ARG A 256 6.99 -12.90 9.75
C ARG A 256 7.24 -11.62 10.56
N ASP A 257 8.12 -10.77 10.08
CA ASP A 257 8.61 -9.59 10.82
C ASP A 257 7.58 -8.44 10.81
N PHE A 258 6.66 -8.42 9.85
CA PHE A 258 5.58 -7.44 9.79
C PHE A 258 4.48 -7.62 10.85
N ALA A 259 4.28 -8.84 11.37
CA ALA A 259 3.14 -9.14 12.23
C ALA A 259 3.05 -8.29 13.52
N PRO A 260 4.14 -8.03 14.26
CA PRO A 260 4.11 -7.11 15.39
C PRO A 260 3.69 -5.69 15.04
N TRP A 261 3.98 -5.21 13.82
CA TRP A 261 3.59 -3.87 13.37
C TRP A 261 2.14 -3.80 12.91
N TRP A 262 1.59 -4.89 12.39
CA TRP A 262 0.18 -4.97 12.02
C TRP A 262 -0.77 -5.11 13.22
N ALA A 263 -0.29 -5.63 14.35
CA ALA A 263 -1.12 -5.92 15.51
C ALA A 263 -2.02 -4.75 15.98
N PRO A 264 -1.59 -3.47 15.98
CA PRO A 264 -2.47 -2.34 16.32
C PRO A 264 -3.63 -2.15 15.33
N PHE A 265 -3.42 -2.40 14.04
CA PHE A 265 -4.44 -2.28 12.99
C PHE A 265 -5.49 -3.38 13.17
N GLU A 266 -5.04 -4.62 13.38
CA GLU A 266 -5.92 -5.75 13.66
C GLU A 266 -6.75 -5.52 14.94
N ALA A 267 -6.14 -4.98 16.00
CA ALA A 267 -6.84 -4.66 17.23
C ALA A 267 -7.92 -3.57 17.07
N ASN A 268 -7.76 -2.69 16.08
CA ASN A 268 -8.73 -1.64 15.74
C ASN A 268 -9.74 -2.06 14.68
N GLY A 269 -9.64 -3.29 14.16
CA GLY A 269 -10.53 -3.77 13.09
C GLY A 269 -10.28 -3.07 11.76
N CYS A 270 -9.04 -2.66 11.48
CA CYS A 270 -8.70 -2.05 10.21
C CYS A 270 -8.84 -3.04 9.05
N ASP A 271 -9.49 -2.59 7.98
CA ASP A 271 -9.58 -3.32 6.73
C ASP A 271 -8.29 -3.15 5.90
N LEU A 272 -7.75 -4.25 5.40
CA LEU A 272 -6.57 -4.25 4.55
C LEU A 272 -6.96 -4.66 3.12
N ASN A 273 -6.61 -3.83 2.15
CA ASN A 273 -6.80 -4.12 0.73
C ASN A 273 -5.47 -4.04 -0.01
N GLY A 274 -5.11 -5.11 -0.72
CA GLY A 274 -3.91 -5.18 -1.56
C GLY A 274 -4.27 -5.24 -3.04
N PHE A 275 -3.92 -4.20 -3.78
CA PHE A 275 -4.16 -4.08 -5.21
C PHE A 275 -2.86 -4.36 -5.99
N ASN A 276 -2.84 -5.49 -6.69
CA ASN A 276 -1.79 -5.76 -7.68
C ASN A 276 -2.08 -4.94 -8.92
N ILE A 277 -1.14 -4.08 -9.32
CA ILE A 277 -1.27 -3.27 -10.53
C ILE A 277 -0.41 -3.90 -11.63
N GLY A 278 -1.04 -4.36 -12.70
CA GLY A 278 -0.35 -4.99 -13.83
C GLY A 278 -0.02 -6.46 -13.59
N ASP A 279 0.90 -6.99 -14.40
CA ASP A 279 1.09 -8.43 -14.61
C ASP A 279 2.29 -9.05 -13.86
N ASN A 280 2.85 -8.35 -12.86
CA ASN A 280 4.04 -8.83 -12.15
C ASN A 280 3.69 -9.97 -11.18
N PRO A 281 4.13 -11.22 -11.43
CA PRO A 281 3.77 -12.36 -10.58
C PRO A 281 4.33 -12.23 -9.16
N ASN A 282 5.47 -11.56 -8.97
CA ASN A 282 6.05 -11.37 -7.65
C ASN A 282 5.23 -10.39 -6.79
N ALA A 283 4.60 -9.39 -7.41
CA ALA A 283 3.71 -8.46 -6.74
C ALA A 283 2.41 -9.16 -6.33
N ALA A 284 1.83 -9.93 -7.27
CA ALA A 284 0.65 -10.76 -7.02
C ALA A 284 0.87 -11.76 -5.89
N ASP A 285 1.94 -12.57 -5.95
CA ASP A 285 2.29 -13.54 -4.91
C ASP A 285 2.56 -12.88 -3.56
N PHE A 286 3.18 -11.69 -3.56
CA PHE A 286 3.36 -10.90 -2.34
C PHE A 286 2.02 -10.49 -1.72
N LEU A 287 1.21 -9.76 -2.47
CA LEU A 287 -0.04 -9.19 -1.95
C LEU A 287 -1.05 -10.27 -1.57
N GLN A 288 -1.12 -11.38 -2.31
CA GLN A 288 -1.98 -12.52 -1.94
C GLN A 288 -1.61 -13.09 -0.57
N ASN A 289 -0.34 -13.40 -0.36
CA ASN A 289 0.12 -13.95 0.92
C ASN A 289 0.05 -12.92 2.05
N PHE A 290 0.30 -11.64 1.74
CA PHE A 290 0.18 -10.54 2.69
C PHE A 290 -1.26 -10.37 3.18
N CYS A 291 -2.20 -10.21 2.26
CA CYS A 291 -3.62 -10.08 2.59
C CYS A 291 -4.14 -11.32 3.30
N ALA A 292 -3.82 -12.53 2.81
CA ALA A 292 -4.25 -13.78 3.45
C ALA A 292 -3.74 -13.90 4.89
N LYS A 293 -2.50 -13.44 5.16
CA LYS A 293 -1.92 -13.50 6.51
C LYS A 293 -2.58 -12.52 7.49
N PHE A 294 -3.00 -11.35 7.01
CA PHE A 294 -3.51 -10.26 7.82
C PHE A 294 -5.02 -10.04 7.65
N ASN A 295 -5.74 -11.09 7.22
CA ASN A 295 -7.18 -11.09 7.01
C ASN A 295 -7.69 -9.94 6.11
N GLY A 296 -6.89 -9.58 5.10
CA GLY A 296 -7.21 -8.56 4.11
C GLY A 296 -7.77 -9.14 2.80
N THR A 297 -8.12 -8.23 1.89
CA THR A 297 -8.63 -8.53 0.55
C THR A 297 -7.56 -8.31 -0.50
N TYR A 298 -7.26 -9.33 -1.29
CA TYR A 298 -6.41 -9.20 -2.48
C TYR A 298 -7.27 -8.90 -3.72
N ILE A 299 -6.83 -7.94 -4.53
CA ILE A 299 -7.53 -7.46 -5.72
C ILE A 299 -6.51 -7.41 -6.88
N ASP A 300 -6.84 -8.06 -7.99
CA ASP A 300 -6.01 -8.11 -9.20
C ASP A 300 -6.52 -7.08 -10.22
N ARG A 301 -5.65 -6.16 -10.69
CA ARG A 301 -6.00 -5.02 -11.54
C ARG A 301 -5.08 -4.84 -12.74
#